data_AF-A0A5A7RX46-F1
#
_entry.id   AF-A0A5A7RX46-F1
#
_cell.length_a   1.000
_cell.length_b   1.000
_cell.length_c   1.000
_cell.angle_alpha   90.00
_cell.angle_beta   90.00
_cell.angle_gamma   90.00
#
_symmetry.space_group_name_H-M   'P 1'
#
loop_
_entity.id
_entity.type
_entity.pdbx_description
1 polymer ?
#
loop_
_entity_poly.entity_id
_entity_poly.type
_entity_poly.pdbx_seq_one_letter_code
_entity_poly.pdbx_strand_id
1 'polypeptide(L)'
;MEDIVAMAKNMRAILYLREIDENFIKFVSKYNRRRSIAVPDFIEMPTGKCFIPASFPDKKFYSTLNNAEKAIFLSMLYIAPILTSSYLNDFEKYEIMPIIAKEKLDIREGLRHLRIAEYSMLDYRLSIEENIENYISKDLKRFWRIKGEKEKVGSYCTIHIPDELKEIVKGYAIVISIEV
;
A
#
# COMPACT_ATOMS: atom_id res chain seq x y z
N MET A 1 -3.96 17.62 -18.50
CA MET A 1 -3.36 17.12 -17.24
C MET A 1 -4.39 17.30 -16.15
N GLU A 2 -5.59 16.75 -16.37
CA GLU A 2 -6.67 16.74 -15.38
C GLU A 2 -6.32 15.65 -14.38
N ASP A 3 -5.56 16.07 -13.38
CA ASP A 3 -5.41 15.46 -12.08
C ASP A 3 -5.53 13.93 -12.03
N ILE A 4 -4.37 13.27 -12.00
CA ILE A 4 -4.20 11.96 -11.34
C ILE A 4 -4.86 11.98 -9.93
N VAL A 5 -4.99 13.18 -9.33
CA VAL A 5 -5.72 13.50 -8.10
C VAL A 5 -7.25 13.28 -8.22
N ALA A 6 -7.86 13.50 -9.38
CA ALA A 6 -9.31 13.52 -9.63
C ALA A 6 -9.95 12.14 -9.86
N MET A 7 -9.15 11.07 -10.01
CA MET A 7 -9.69 9.69 -10.01
C MET A 7 -10.09 9.20 -8.60
N ALA A 8 -9.93 10.02 -7.55
CA ALA A 8 -10.42 9.69 -6.22
C ALA A 8 -11.90 10.05 -6.05
N LYS A 9 -12.76 9.05 -6.24
CA LYS A 9 -14.01 9.00 -5.46
C LYS A 9 -13.99 7.98 -4.32
N ASN A 10 -13.03 7.06 -4.22
CA ASN A 10 -13.02 6.06 -3.14
C ASN A 10 -11.61 5.49 -2.78
N MET A 11 -10.83 6.27 -2.02
CA MET A 11 -9.74 5.92 -1.06
C MET A 11 -8.57 4.97 -1.43
N ARG A 12 -7.43 5.20 -0.74
CA ARG A 12 -6.05 5.06 -1.25
C ARG A 12 -5.11 4.26 -0.35
N ALA A 13 -4.47 3.23 -0.92
CA ALA A 13 -3.23 2.53 -0.53
C ALA A 13 -3.17 1.74 0.81
N ILE A 14 -3.32 0.41 0.70
CA ILE A 14 -2.42 -0.63 1.28
C ILE A 14 -2.48 -1.90 0.41
N LEU A 15 -1.34 -2.58 0.31
CA LEU A 15 -1.12 -3.93 -0.22
C LEU A 15 -1.72 -5.02 0.68
N TYR A 16 -2.70 -5.77 0.16
CA TYR A 16 -3.15 -7.00 0.79
C TYR A 16 -2.18 -8.14 0.43
N LEU A 17 -1.57 -8.77 1.45
CA LEU A 17 -0.73 -9.96 1.32
C LEU A 17 -1.63 -11.18 1.08
N ARG A 18 -1.35 -11.96 0.04
CA ARG A 18 -2.11 -13.18 -0.29
C ARG A 18 -1.20 -14.40 -0.20
N GLU A 19 -1.59 -15.40 0.58
CA GLU A 19 -1.45 -16.79 0.13
C GLU A 19 -2.59 -17.04 -0.87
N ILE A 20 -2.28 -17.49 -2.09
CA ILE A 20 -3.24 -17.61 -3.20
C ILE A 20 -4.25 -18.74 -2.90
N ASP A 21 -5.17 -18.47 -1.97
CA ASP A 21 -6.42 -19.21 -1.75
C ASP A 21 -7.53 -18.42 -2.42
N GLU A 22 -8.36 -19.05 -3.25
CA GLU A 22 -9.58 -18.49 -3.85
C GLU A 22 -10.42 -17.63 -2.89
N ASN A 23 -10.37 -17.94 -1.60
CA ASN A 23 -11.05 -17.20 -0.55
C ASN A 23 -10.55 -15.76 -0.37
N PHE A 24 -9.29 -15.47 -0.65
CA PHE A 24 -8.74 -14.13 -0.46
C PHE A 24 -9.25 -13.11 -1.49
N ILE A 25 -9.36 -13.48 -2.77
CA ILE A 25 -9.94 -12.55 -3.77
C ILE A 25 -11.42 -12.30 -3.46
N LYS A 26 -12.14 -13.34 -3.02
CA LYS A 26 -13.52 -13.20 -2.52
C LYS A 26 -13.56 -12.27 -1.30
N PHE A 27 -12.60 -12.39 -0.37
CA PHE A 27 -12.44 -11.50 0.78
C PHE A 27 -12.21 -10.05 0.34
N VAL A 28 -11.18 -9.78 -0.48
CA VAL A 28 -10.86 -8.43 -0.98
C VAL A 28 -12.06 -7.81 -1.69
N SER A 29 -12.72 -8.58 -2.57
CA SER A 29 -13.92 -8.14 -3.29
C SER A 29 -15.10 -7.83 -2.36
N LYS A 30 -15.34 -8.67 -1.35
CA LYS A 30 -16.40 -8.48 -0.35
C LYS A 30 -16.20 -7.19 0.45
N TYR A 31 -15.00 -6.93 0.94
CA TYR A 31 -14.72 -5.76 1.79
C TYR A 31 -14.47 -4.47 1.00
N ASN A 32 -14.21 -4.57 -0.30
CA ASN A 32 -14.02 -3.43 -1.19
C ASN A 32 -15.13 -3.27 -2.24
N ARG A 33 -16.34 -3.77 -1.97
CA ARG A 33 -17.50 -3.70 -2.90
C ARG A 33 -17.81 -2.30 -3.46
N ARG A 34 -17.43 -1.24 -2.72
CA ARG A 34 -17.66 0.17 -3.09
C ARG A 34 -16.38 0.95 -3.36
N ARG A 35 -15.23 0.28 -3.43
CA ARG A 35 -13.90 0.88 -3.56
C ARG A 35 -13.17 0.27 -4.74
N SER A 36 -12.26 1.05 -5.33
CA SER A 36 -11.40 0.54 -6.39
C SER A 36 -10.14 -0.09 -5.78
N ILE A 37 -9.72 -1.22 -6.33
CA ILE A 37 -8.48 -1.92 -6.01
C ILE A 37 -7.66 -1.95 -7.30
N ALA A 38 -6.48 -1.34 -7.25
CA ALA A 38 -5.55 -1.29 -8.37
C ALA A 38 -4.85 -2.65 -8.51
N VAL A 39 -4.92 -3.22 -9.70
CA VAL A 39 -4.32 -4.52 -10.05
C VAL A 39 -3.15 -4.25 -10.99
N PRO A 40 -1.91 -4.50 -10.54
CA PRO A 40 -0.72 -4.37 -11.37
C PRO A 40 -0.69 -5.34 -12.55
N ASP A 41 0.14 -5.02 -13.54
CA ASP A 41 0.35 -5.83 -14.75
C ASP A 41 0.96 -7.22 -14.50
N PHE A 42 1.59 -7.43 -13.33
CA PHE A 42 2.14 -8.72 -12.92
C PHE A 42 1.16 -9.60 -12.13
N ILE A 43 -0.09 -9.15 -11.94
CA ILE A 43 -1.17 -9.91 -11.31
C ILE A 43 -2.26 -10.17 -12.35
N GLU A 44 -2.70 -11.42 -12.46
CA GLU A 44 -3.86 -11.76 -13.30
C GLU A 44 -5.11 -11.03 -12.80
N MET A 45 -5.83 -10.36 -13.70
CA MET A 45 -6.99 -9.54 -13.37
C MET A 45 -8.10 -10.41 -12.75
N PRO A 46 -8.45 -10.22 -11.46
CA PRO A 46 -9.50 -10.99 -10.84
C PRO A 46 -10.88 -10.55 -11.32
N THR A 47 -11.86 -11.44 -11.20
CA THR A 47 -13.26 -11.12 -11.51
C THR A 47 -13.88 -10.24 -10.41
N GLY A 48 -14.46 -9.10 -10.80
CA GLY A 48 -15.17 -8.23 -9.86
C GLY A 48 -15.16 -6.76 -10.27
N LYS A 49 -16.19 -6.01 -9.84
CA LYS A 49 -16.35 -4.59 -10.20
C LYS A 49 -15.38 -3.64 -9.46
N CYS A 50 -14.73 -4.11 -8.39
CA CYS A 50 -13.79 -3.29 -7.62
C CYS A 50 -12.39 -3.27 -8.23
N PHE A 51 -12.01 -4.26 -9.05
CA PHE A 51 -10.67 -4.35 -9.61
C PHE A 51 -10.51 -3.44 -10.83
N ILE A 52 -9.47 -2.62 -10.82
CA ILE A 52 -9.10 -1.72 -11.92
C ILE A 52 -7.63 -1.94 -12.30
N PRO A 53 -7.25 -1.85 -13.58
CA PRO A 53 -5.85 -2.00 -13.96
C PRO A 53 -5.01 -0.82 -13.44
N ALA A 54 -3.80 -1.10 -12.98
CA ALA A 54 -2.79 -0.11 -12.63
C ALA A 54 -1.53 -0.32 -13.46
N SER A 55 -1.04 0.75 -14.08
CA SER A 55 0.14 0.69 -14.95
C SER A 55 0.83 2.04 -15.00
N PHE A 56 2.15 2.03 -15.12
CA PHE A 56 2.91 3.26 -15.30
C PHE A 56 3.21 3.49 -16.80
N PRO A 57 2.96 4.70 -17.34
CA PRO A 57 3.20 4.97 -18.76
C PRO A 57 4.67 4.81 -19.18
N ASP A 58 5.62 5.20 -18.33
CA ASP A 58 7.04 5.00 -18.62
C ASP A 58 7.48 3.58 -18.24
N LYS A 59 7.53 2.73 -19.25
CA LYS A 59 7.90 1.34 -19.10
C LYS A 59 9.38 1.13 -18.81
N LYS A 60 10.29 2.10 -19.06
CA LYS A 60 11.73 1.85 -18.92
C LYS A 60 12.11 1.60 -17.47
N PHE A 61 11.91 2.57 -16.58
CA PHE A 61 12.19 2.41 -15.15
C PHE A 61 11.28 1.33 -14.52
N TYR A 62 9.98 1.35 -14.81
CA TYR A 62 9.05 0.39 -14.22
C TYR A 62 9.38 -1.07 -14.58
N SER A 63 9.95 -1.32 -15.77
CA SER A 63 10.37 -2.68 -16.18
C SER A 63 11.58 -3.21 -15.42
N THR A 64 12.43 -2.35 -14.84
CA THR A 64 13.61 -2.78 -14.07
C THR A 64 13.27 -3.20 -12.65
N LEU A 65 12.07 -2.88 -12.18
CA LEU A 65 11.60 -3.16 -10.82
C LEU A 65 11.09 -4.60 -10.69
N ASN A 66 11.41 -5.27 -9.58
CA ASN A 66 10.77 -6.53 -9.20
C ASN A 66 9.33 -6.31 -8.70
N ASN A 67 8.55 -7.38 -8.50
CA ASN A 67 7.13 -7.27 -8.15
C ASN A 67 6.87 -6.49 -6.85
N ALA A 68 7.73 -6.63 -5.83
CA ALA A 68 7.60 -5.88 -4.57
C ALA A 68 7.91 -4.38 -4.79
N GLU A 69 8.94 -4.05 -5.57
CA GLU A 69 9.25 -2.66 -5.94
C GLU A 69 8.15 -2.04 -6.79
N LYS A 70 7.62 -2.77 -7.76
CA LYS A 70 6.48 -2.33 -8.58
C LYS A 70 5.26 -2.05 -7.71
N ALA A 71 4.98 -2.92 -6.74
CA ALA A 71 3.91 -2.71 -5.77
C ALA A 71 4.12 -1.43 -4.94
N ILE A 72 5.33 -1.19 -4.41
CA ILE A 72 5.68 0.04 -3.68
C ILE A 72 5.51 1.25 -4.61
N PHE A 73 6.12 1.21 -5.79
CA PHE A 73 6.08 2.28 -6.78
C PHE A 73 4.65 2.65 -7.16
N LEU A 74 3.83 1.65 -7.50
CA LEU A 74 2.42 1.87 -7.82
C LEU A 74 1.64 2.43 -6.63
N SER A 75 1.96 2.06 -5.39
CA SER A 75 1.29 2.62 -4.21
C SER A 75 1.66 4.09 -3.94
N MET A 76 2.85 4.52 -4.38
CA MET A 76 3.29 5.92 -4.31
C MET A 76 2.69 6.76 -5.45
N LEU A 77 2.41 6.14 -6.58
CA LEU A 77 1.79 6.79 -7.74
C LEU A 77 0.26 6.84 -7.62
N TYR A 78 -0.33 5.73 -7.19
CA TYR A 78 -1.76 5.53 -7.16
C TYR A 78 -2.36 5.74 -5.79
N ILE A 79 -3.61 6.08 -5.93
CA ILE A 79 -4.52 6.58 -4.94
C ILE A 79 -5.51 5.44 -4.59
N ALA A 80 -5.12 4.19 -4.85
CA ALA A 80 -5.93 3.01 -4.62
C ALA A 80 -5.06 1.96 -3.91
N PRO A 81 -5.65 1.09 -3.07
CA PRO A 81 -4.97 -0.11 -2.61
C PRO A 81 -4.43 -0.90 -3.80
N ILE A 82 -3.17 -1.32 -3.72
CA ILE A 82 -2.52 -2.13 -4.77
C ILE A 82 -2.67 -3.60 -4.40
N LEU A 83 -3.11 -4.43 -5.34
CA LEU A 83 -3.12 -5.87 -5.16
C LEU A 83 -1.70 -6.42 -5.40
N THR A 84 -1.21 -7.30 -4.53
CA THR A 84 0.07 -7.99 -4.72
C THR A 84 -0.03 -9.47 -4.36
N SER A 85 0.90 -10.25 -4.89
CA SER A 85 1.17 -11.64 -4.48
C SER A 85 2.39 -11.77 -3.55
N SER A 86 3.03 -10.65 -3.19
CA SER A 86 4.15 -10.61 -2.25
C SER A 86 3.72 -10.82 -0.80
N TYR A 87 4.64 -11.32 0.03
CA TYR A 87 4.54 -11.50 1.48
C TYR A 87 5.18 -10.32 2.22
N LEU A 88 4.88 -10.16 3.52
CA LEU A 88 5.45 -9.08 4.33
C LEU A 88 6.99 -9.09 4.27
N ASN A 89 7.57 -10.30 4.29
CA ASN A 89 9.02 -10.51 4.26
C ASN A 89 9.67 -10.02 2.95
N ASP A 90 8.94 -10.01 1.84
CA ASP A 90 9.45 -9.50 0.55
C ASP A 90 9.72 -7.98 0.60
N PHE A 91 9.13 -7.29 1.58
CA PHE A 91 9.22 -5.84 1.74
C PHE A 91 10.29 -5.40 2.74
N GLU A 92 10.91 -6.32 3.49
CA GLU A 92 11.84 -5.97 4.58
C GLU A 92 13.05 -5.16 4.12
N LYS A 93 13.59 -5.47 2.93
CA LYS A 93 14.71 -4.72 2.36
C LYS A 93 14.38 -3.28 1.95
N TYR A 94 13.10 -2.91 1.90
CA TYR A 94 12.63 -1.58 1.55
C TYR A 94 12.09 -0.82 2.76
N GLU A 95 12.22 -1.40 3.96
CA GLU A 95 11.64 -0.88 5.18
C GLU A 95 12.33 0.40 5.63
N ILE A 96 11.54 1.46 5.80
CA ILE A 96 11.92 2.66 6.53
C ILE A 96 11.71 2.43 8.02
N MET A 97 10.53 1.90 8.39
CA MET A 97 10.18 1.65 9.78
C MET A 97 9.12 0.54 9.89
N PRO A 98 9.27 -0.41 10.83
CA PRO A 98 8.29 -1.46 11.03
C PRO A 98 7.06 -0.97 11.81
N ILE A 99 5.97 -1.71 11.65
CA ILE A 99 4.70 -1.53 12.39
C ILE A 99 4.55 -2.75 13.32
N ILE A 100 4.68 -2.55 14.63
CA ILE A 100 4.77 -3.65 15.63
C ILE A 100 3.55 -3.72 16.55
N ALA A 101 2.80 -4.81 16.48
CA ALA A 101 1.65 -5.05 17.33
C ALA A 101 1.96 -5.97 18.52
N LYS A 102 1.00 -6.07 19.44
CA LYS A 102 1.06 -7.06 20.52
C LYS A 102 0.88 -8.49 20.01
N GLU A 103 0.09 -8.66 18.97
CA GLU A 103 -0.41 -9.91 18.42
C GLU A 103 -0.63 -9.73 16.92
N LYS A 104 -0.78 -10.82 16.17
CA LYS A 104 -1.17 -10.77 14.76
C LYS A 104 -2.53 -10.09 14.59
N LEU A 105 -2.72 -9.44 13.45
CA LEU A 105 -3.98 -8.75 13.15
C LEU A 105 -5.00 -9.73 12.59
N ASP A 106 -6.09 -9.92 13.32
CA ASP A 106 -7.29 -10.55 12.76
C ASP A 106 -7.90 -9.68 11.64
N ILE A 107 -8.88 -10.22 10.92
CA ILE A 107 -9.59 -9.49 9.86
C ILE A 107 -10.10 -8.11 10.32
N ARG A 108 -10.68 -8.01 11.51
CA ARG A 108 -11.34 -6.78 11.97
C ARG A 108 -10.31 -5.69 12.27
N GLU A 109 -9.26 -6.06 13.00
CA GLU A 109 -8.16 -5.17 13.38
C GLU A 109 -7.34 -4.80 12.13
N GLY A 110 -7.08 -5.77 11.26
CA GLY A 110 -6.45 -5.58 9.96
C GLY A 110 -7.18 -4.54 9.13
N LEU A 111 -8.48 -4.73 8.88
CA LEU A 111 -9.31 -3.77 8.14
C LEU A 111 -9.32 -2.37 8.74
N ARG A 112 -9.23 -2.24 10.08
CA ARG A 112 -9.11 -0.94 10.73
C ARG A 112 -7.75 -0.30 10.44
N HIS A 113 -6.67 -1.05 10.56
CA HIS A 113 -5.32 -0.52 10.34
C HIS A 113 -5.03 -0.20 8.88
N LEU A 114 -5.63 -0.95 7.94
CA LEU A 114 -5.66 -0.57 6.52
C LEU A 114 -6.23 0.84 6.35
N ARG A 115 -7.39 1.15 6.94
CA ARG A 115 -7.98 2.50 6.84
C ARG A 115 -7.11 3.59 7.45
N ILE A 116 -6.45 3.31 8.58
CA ILE A 116 -5.53 4.28 9.21
C ILE A 116 -4.40 4.61 8.24
N ALA A 117 -3.79 3.58 7.64
CA ALA A 117 -2.74 3.78 6.68
C ALA A 117 -3.19 4.50 5.41
N GLU A 118 -4.40 4.21 4.92
CA GLU A 118 -4.98 4.94 3.80
C GLU A 118 -5.04 6.46 4.08
N TYR A 119 -5.47 6.82 5.30
CA TYR A 119 -5.48 8.23 5.73
C TYR A 119 -4.07 8.80 5.88
N SER A 120 -3.14 8.03 6.45
CA SER A 120 -1.75 8.45 6.62
C SER A 120 -1.08 8.80 5.30
N MET A 121 -1.25 7.96 4.27
CA MET A 121 -0.69 8.18 2.94
C MET A 121 -1.32 9.38 2.23
N LEU A 122 -2.65 9.56 2.37
CA LEU A 122 -3.34 10.73 1.84
C LEU A 122 -2.87 12.03 2.52
N ASP A 123 -2.78 12.03 3.85
CA ASP A 123 -2.34 13.19 4.61
C ASP A 123 -0.90 13.57 4.26
N TYR A 124 0.00 12.58 4.08
CA TYR A 124 1.36 12.85 3.63
C TYR A 124 1.38 13.50 2.25
N ARG A 125 0.58 12.97 1.30
CA ARG A 125 0.50 13.49 -0.07
C ARG A 125 0.00 14.95 -0.11
N LEU A 126 -0.86 15.33 0.83
CA LEU A 126 -1.39 16.68 0.99
C LEU A 126 -0.49 17.59 1.84
N SER A 127 0.49 17.03 2.54
CA SER A 127 1.41 17.78 3.39
C SER A 127 2.53 18.44 2.59
N ILE A 128 3.11 19.50 3.15
CA ILE A 128 4.30 20.19 2.64
C ILE A 128 5.58 19.54 3.21
N GLU A 129 5.46 18.46 3.99
CA GLU A 129 6.61 17.84 4.67
C GLU A 129 7.56 17.19 3.64
N GLU A 130 8.83 17.54 3.71
CA GLU A 130 9.88 16.96 2.88
C GLU A 130 10.59 15.79 3.58
N ASN A 131 10.56 15.74 4.91
CA ASN A 131 11.17 14.68 5.69
C ASN A 131 10.19 13.54 5.99
N ILE A 132 10.31 12.48 5.21
CA ILE A 132 9.46 11.29 5.27
C ILE A 132 9.56 10.55 6.61
N GLU A 133 10.77 10.40 7.16
CA GLU A 133 10.99 9.67 8.42
C GLU A 133 10.37 10.41 9.61
N ASN A 134 10.54 11.74 9.64
CA ASN A 134 9.93 12.60 10.63
C ASN A 134 8.40 12.53 10.56
N TYR A 135 7.82 12.53 9.36
CA TYR A 135 6.39 12.34 9.18
C TYR A 135 5.94 10.98 9.74
N ILE A 136 6.58 9.89 9.29
CA ILE A 136 6.23 8.53 9.67
C ILE A 136 6.32 8.35 11.20
N SER A 137 7.36 8.89 11.86
CA SER A 137 7.51 8.80 13.31
C SER A 137 6.35 9.47 14.08
N LYS A 138 5.81 10.58 13.56
CA LYS A 138 4.63 11.24 14.12
C LYS A 138 3.35 10.45 13.81
N ASP A 139 3.26 9.94 12.59
CA ASP A 139 2.12 9.19 12.06
C ASP A 139 1.93 7.83 12.74
N LEU A 140 3.02 7.18 13.17
CA LEU A 140 2.99 5.93 13.95
C LEU A 140 2.08 6.01 15.17
N LYS A 141 1.91 7.20 15.77
CA LYS A 141 0.99 7.42 16.90
C LYS A 141 -0.46 7.06 16.55
N ARG A 142 -0.86 7.15 15.27
CA ARG A 142 -2.18 6.77 14.76
C ARG A 142 -2.38 5.26 14.71
N PHE A 143 -1.32 4.49 14.80
CA PHE A 143 -1.38 3.04 15.00
C PHE A 143 -1.45 2.72 16.51
N TRP A 144 -2.20 3.51 17.30
CA TRP A 144 -2.28 3.51 18.78
C TRP A 144 -2.56 2.17 19.49
N ARG A 145 -3.04 1.14 18.79
CA ARG A 145 -3.26 -0.23 19.31
C ARG A 145 -2.13 -1.21 18.96
N ILE A 146 -1.20 -0.77 18.14
CA ILE A 146 0.03 -1.43 17.74
C ILE A 146 1.11 -0.88 18.69
N LYS A 147 0.99 -1.26 19.97
CA LYS A 147 1.98 -1.02 21.02
C LYS A 147 2.34 -2.36 21.63
N GLY A 148 3.43 -2.95 21.17
CA GLY A 148 4.02 -4.18 21.71
C GLY A 148 5.41 -4.38 21.13
N GLU A 149 6.19 -5.31 21.69
CA GLU A 149 7.50 -5.72 21.17
C GLU A 149 7.43 -7.14 20.57
N LYS A 150 6.24 -7.63 20.22
CA LYS A 150 6.02 -9.06 19.98
C LYS A 150 5.93 -9.43 18.50
N GLU A 151 5.13 -8.72 17.70
CA GLU A 151 4.81 -9.16 16.33
C GLU A 151 4.91 -8.02 15.30
N LYS A 152 5.65 -8.24 14.23
CA LYS A 152 5.69 -7.32 13.07
C LYS A 152 4.44 -7.56 12.22
N VAL A 153 3.59 -6.55 12.11
CA VAL A 153 2.31 -6.63 11.38
C VAL A 153 2.28 -5.76 10.13
N GLY A 154 3.33 -5.00 9.88
CA GLY A 154 3.43 -4.16 8.70
C GLY A 154 4.75 -3.42 8.61
N SER A 155 4.90 -2.66 7.55
CA SER A 155 6.11 -1.90 7.23
C SER A 155 5.74 -0.62 6.48
N TYR A 156 6.40 0.48 6.83
CA TYR A 156 6.53 1.63 5.94
C TYR A 156 7.69 1.34 4.98
N CYS A 157 7.43 1.37 3.69
CA CYS A 157 8.41 1.00 2.68
C CYS A 157 8.63 2.13 1.68
N THR A 158 9.84 2.23 1.14
CA THR A 158 10.13 3.11 0.01
C THR A 158 11.20 2.51 -0.89
N ILE A 159 11.27 3.00 -2.12
CA ILE A 159 12.31 2.61 -3.08
C ILE A 159 12.99 3.87 -3.60
N HIS A 160 14.18 3.69 -4.18
CA HIS A 160 14.84 4.79 -4.87
C HIS A 160 14.04 5.17 -6.13
N ILE A 161 13.66 6.44 -6.22
CA ILE A 161 12.96 7.02 -7.37
C ILE A 161 13.93 7.96 -8.10
N PRO A 162 14.15 7.75 -9.42
CA PRO A 162 14.94 8.66 -10.24
C PRO A 162 14.45 10.11 -10.13
N ASP A 163 15.36 11.08 -10.17
CA ASP A 163 15.03 12.50 -10.01
C ASP A 163 13.95 12.99 -10.99
N GLU A 164 14.00 12.49 -12.22
CA GLU A 164 13.02 12.79 -13.28
C GLU A 164 11.58 12.33 -12.95
N LEU A 165 11.42 11.38 -12.02
CA LEU A 165 10.11 10.85 -11.61
C LEU A 165 9.63 11.42 -10.26
N LYS A 166 10.47 12.16 -9.51
CA LYS A 166 10.14 12.63 -8.15
C LYS A 166 8.96 13.61 -8.08
N GLU A 167 8.72 14.35 -9.16
CA GLU A 167 7.56 15.25 -9.28
C GLU A 167 6.23 14.49 -9.37
N ILE A 168 6.26 13.26 -9.89
CA ILE A 168 5.07 12.44 -10.14
C ILE A 168 4.89 11.42 -9.01
N VAL A 169 5.99 10.87 -8.51
CA VAL A 169 6.04 9.76 -7.56
C VAL A 169 6.78 10.21 -6.30
N LYS A 170 6.03 10.47 -5.23
CA LYS A 170 6.57 10.91 -3.94
C LYS A 170 5.91 10.16 -2.80
N GLY A 171 6.72 9.76 -1.80
CA GLY A 171 6.24 9.24 -0.54
C GLY A 171 6.73 7.83 -0.22
N TYR A 172 5.84 7.06 0.39
CA TYR A 172 6.10 5.72 0.90
C TYR A 172 4.88 4.84 0.65
N ALA A 173 5.06 3.54 0.71
CA ALA A 173 4.01 2.55 0.83
C ALA A 173 3.81 2.19 2.30
N ILE A 174 2.58 1.88 2.71
CA ILE A 174 2.34 1.11 3.93
C ILE A 174 1.86 -0.28 3.54
N VAL A 175 2.54 -1.30 4.06
CA VAL A 175 2.19 -2.71 3.90
C VAL A 175 1.68 -3.22 5.24
N ILE A 176 0.54 -3.93 5.25
CA ILE A 176 0.00 -4.54 6.48
C ILE A 176 -0.39 -5.98 6.21
N SER A 177 0.03 -6.87 7.11
CA SER A 177 -0.33 -8.28 7.14
C SER A 177 -1.61 -8.49 7.94
N ILE A 178 -2.51 -9.32 7.41
CA ILE A 178 -3.80 -9.67 8.01
C ILE A 178 -3.95 -11.18 7.95
N GLU A 179 -4.36 -11.77 9.06
CA GLU A 179 -4.76 -13.18 9.14
C GLU A 179 -6.23 -13.29 8.70
N VAL A 180 -6.49 -14.02 7.60
CA VAL A 180 -7.80 -14.17 6.94
C VAL A 180 -8.41 -15.52 7.27
#